data_AF-A0A1S8WPL2-F1
#
_entry.id   AF-A0A1S8WPL2-F1
#
_cell.length_a   1.000
_cell.length_b   1.000
_cell.length_c   1.000
_cell.angle_alpha   90.00
_cell.angle_beta   90.00
_cell.angle_gamma   90.00
#
_symmetry.space_group_name_H-M   'P 1'
#
loop_
_entity.id
_entity.type
_entity.pdbx_description
1 polymer ?
#
loop_
_entity_poly.entity_id
_entity_poly.type
_entity_poly.pdbx_seq_one_letter_code
_entity_poly.pdbx_strand_id
1 'polypeptide(L)' 'MIFPLQWAVVYIPFIYMGHVQVIQSPFPYLIGVDSRFFDFFRLPHGGEGITYVDLDTKNFKPAESIGQEPVLTSKMLPR' A
#
# COMPACT_ATOMS: atom_id res chain seq x y z
N MET A 1 -5.02 -11.25 -7.62
CA MET A 1 -6.04 -11.33 -8.68
C MET A 1 -7.41 -11.19 -8.04
N ILE A 2 -8.30 -10.35 -8.59
CA ILE A 2 -9.58 -9.99 -7.94
C ILE A 2 -10.83 -10.41 -8.74
N PHE A 3 -10.68 -11.22 -9.79
CA PHE A 3 -11.81 -11.68 -10.61
C PHE A 3 -12.92 -12.34 -9.76
N PRO A 4 -14.22 -12.08 -10.03
CA PRO A 4 -14.80 -11.27 -11.12
C PRO A 4 -14.89 -9.76 -10.81
N LEU A 5 -14.34 -9.32 -9.68
CA LEU A 5 -14.33 -7.92 -9.28
C LEU A 5 -13.31 -7.11 -10.09
N GLN A 6 -13.50 -5.80 -10.11
CA GLN A 6 -12.61 -4.84 -10.76
C GLN A 6 -12.11 -3.81 -9.75
N TRP A 7 -10.87 -3.35 -9.95
CA TRP A 7 -10.35 -2.23 -9.20
C TRP A 7 -11.02 -0.96 -9.72
N ALA A 8 -11.85 -0.32 -8.90
CA ALA A 8 -12.72 0.78 -9.34
C ALA A 8 -12.15 2.17 -9.05
N VAL A 9 -10.99 2.25 -8.40
CA VAL A 9 -10.38 3.51 -7.97
C VAL A 9 -9.15 3.81 -8.82
N VAL A 10 -8.23 4.65 -8.33
CA VAL A 10 -7.06 5.06 -9.08
C VAL A 10 -6.13 3.87 -9.31
N TYR A 11 -5.81 3.60 -10.57
CA TYR A 11 -4.82 2.62 -10.98
C TYR A 11 -3.83 3.26 -11.96
N ILE A 12 -2.58 3.43 -11.53
CA ILE A 12 -1.49 3.98 -12.32
C ILE A 12 -0.39 2.91 -12.41
N PRO A 13 -0.29 2.15 -13.51
CA PRO A 13 0.69 1.08 -13.63
C PRO A 13 2.15 1.54 -13.46
N PHE A 14 2.46 2.77 -13.87
CA PHE A 14 3.78 3.38 -13.72
C PHE A 14 3.66 4.92 -13.66
N ILE A 15 4.13 5.55 -12.58
CA ILE A 15 4.08 7.00 -12.39
C ILE A 15 5.45 7.65 -12.62
N TYR A 16 5.45 8.83 -13.25
CA TYR A 16 6.66 9.64 -13.41
C TYR A 16 7.04 10.37 -12.11
N MET A 17 8.34 10.53 -11.88
CA MET A 17 8.90 11.12 -10.65
C MET A 17 8.37 12.53 -10.32
N GLY A 18 8.06 13.33 -11.33
CA GLY A 18 7.46 14.66 -11.14
C GLY A 18 6.05 14.68 -10.54
N HIS A 19 5.38 13.53 -10.41
CA HIS A 19 3.99 13.41 -9.93
C HIS A 19 3.88 12.67 -8.59
N VAL A 20 4.97 12.62 -7.80
CA VAL A 20 5.01 11.92 -6.50
C VAL A 20 3.93 12.39 -5.50
N GLN A 21 3.41 13.61 -5.66
CA GLN A 21 2.33 14.17 -4.84
C GLN A 21 1.05 13.32 -4.85
N VAL A 22 0.80 12.54 -5.90
CA VAL A 22 -0.36 11.63 -5.98
C VAL A 22 -0.34 10.58 -4.85
N ILE A 23 0.83 10.21 -4.33
CA ILE A 23 0.97 9.26 -3.21
C ILE A 23 0.35 9.83 -1.92
N GLN A 24 0.28 11.15 -1.78
CA GLN A 24 -0.34 11.82 -0.64
C GLN A 24 -1.86 11.95 -0.77
N SER A 25 -2.45 11.37 -1.82
CA SER A 25 -3.90 11.36 -2.02
C SER A 25 -4.62 10.70 -0.82
N PRO A 26 -5.70 11.31 -0.30
CA PRO A 26 -6.52 10.70 0.74
C PRO A 26 -7.44 9.59 0.20
N PHE A 27 -7.55 9.45 -1.13
CA PHE A 27 -8.36 8.43 -1.78
C PHE A 27 -7.55 7.17 -2.08
N PRO A 28 -8.18 5.97 -2.09
CA PRO A 28 -7.50 4.72 -2.41
C PRO A 28 -6.86 4.74 -3.80
N TYR A 29 -5.64 4.20 -3.90
CA TYR A 29 -4.91 4.10 -5.16
C TYR A 29 -4.08 2.82 -5.22
N LEU A 30 -3.76 2.42 -6.45
CA LEU A 30 -2.74 1.41 -6.76
C LEU A 30 -1.78 2.00 -7.79
N ILE A 31 -0.53 2.23 -7.37
CA ILE A 31 0.46 2.95 -8.17
C ILE A 31 1.74 2.11 -8.26
N GLY A 32 2.22 1.89 -9.48
CA GLY A 32 3.57 1.39 -9.72
C GLY A 32 4.58 2.52 -9.73
N VAL A 33 5.63 2.39 -8.94
CA VAL A 33 6.75 3.33 -8.84
C VAL A 33 8.05 2.62 -9.15
N ASP A 34 9.05 3.38 -9.58
CA ASP A 34 10.43 2.91 -9.64
C ASP A 34 11.04 2.88 -8.22
N SER A 35 11.91 1.93 -7.91
CA SER A 35 12.50 1.80 -6.57
C SER A 35 13.29 3.04 -6.13
N ARG A 36 13.79 3.86 -7.06
CA ARG A 36 14.39 5.16 -6.76
C ARG A 36 13.46 6.09 -6.00
N PHE A 37 12.14 5.93 -6.09
CA PHE A 37 11.19 6.74 -5.32
C PHE A 37 11.37 6.62 -3.80
N PHE A 38 11.87 5.48 -3.31
CA PHE A 38 12.12 5.27 -1.87
C PHE A 38 13.21 6.20 -1.32
N ASP A 39 14.12 6.70 -2.17
CA ASP A 39 15.15 7.65 -1.76
C ASP A 39 14.61 9.07 -1.59
N PHE A 40 13.60 9.46 -2.39
CA PHE A 40 13.06 10.82 -2.43
C PHE A 40 11.78 10.99 -1.62
N PHE A 41 11.03 9.91 -1.41
CA PHE A 41 9.79 9.93 -0.68
C PHE A 41 9.99 9.29 0.70
N ARG A 42 10.08 10.13 1.74
CA ARG A 42 9.86 9.65 3.10
C ARG A 42 8.36 9.46 3.28
N LEU A 43 7.95 8.24 3.61
CA LEU A 43 6.58 8.00 4.03
C LEU A 43 6.22 8.99 5.15
N PRO A 44 5.00 9.55 5.15
CA PRO A 44 4.53 10.36 6.27
C PRO A 44 4.79 9.61 7.58
N HIS A 45 5.27 10.33 8.59
CA HIS A 45 5.72 9.76 9.87
C HIS A 45 4.70 8.72 10.38
N GLY A 46 5.11 7.45 10.46
CA GLY A 46 4.26 6.33 10.90
C GLY A 46 3.66 5.46 9.79
N GLY A 47 3.85 5.77 8.49
CA GLY A 47 3.33 4.92 7.41
C GLY A 47 1.81 4.74 7.44
N GLU A 48 1.09 5.69 8.06
CA GLU A 48 -0.34 5.59 8.30
C GLU A 48 -1.09 5.49 6.97
N GLY A 49 -1.79 4.37 6.76
CA GLY A 49 -2.64 4.14 5.59
C GLY A 49 -1.95 3.74 4.29
N ILE A 50 -0.61 3.71 4.21
CA ILE A 50 0.10 3.32 2.98
C ILE A 50 0.73 1.93 3.12
N THR A 51 0.29 1.01 2.27
CA THR A 51 0.92 -0.30 2.08
C THR A 51 1.81 -0.25 0.85
N TYR A 52 3.06 -0.71 0.96
CA TYR A 52 3.94 -0.82 -0.20
C TYR A 52 4.61 -2.19 -0.28
N VAL A 53 4.92 -2.57 -1.52
CA VAL A 53 5.62 -3.81 -1.87
C VAL A 53 6.84 -3.41 -2.68
N ASP A 54 8.02 -3.68 -2.16
CA ASP A 54 9.26 -3.60 -2.93
C ASP A 54 9.46 -4.93 -3.67
N LEU A 55 9.39 -4.87 -5.00
CA LEU A 55 9.52 -6.05 -5.85
C LEU A 55 10.98 -6.49 -6.02
N ASP A 56 11.96 -5.59 -5.84
CA ASP A 56 13.39 -5.89 -5.97
C ASP A 56 13.86 -6.74 -4.77
N THR A 57 13.43 -6.37 -3.55
CA THR A 57 13.79 -7.08 -2.30
C THR A 57 12.71 -8.05 -1.80
N LYS A 58 11.54 -8.08 -2.45
CA LYS A 58 10.34 -8.81 -2.00
C LYS A 58 9.88 -8.38 -0.60
N ASN A 59 10.22 -7.16 -0.19
CA ASN A 59 9.81 -6.62 1.10
C ASN A 59 8.38 -6.11 1.02
N PHE A 60 7.52 -6.58 1.91
CA PHE A 60 6.15 -6.13 2.03
C PHE A 60 5.99 -5.39 3.35
N LYS A 61 5.55 -4.13 3.30
CA LYS A 61 5.23 -3.34 4.49
C LYS A 61 3.76 -2.91 4.43
N PRO A 62 2.89 -3.52 5.25
CA PRO A 62 1.51 -3.08 5.37
C PRO A 62 1.45 -1.71 6.05
N ALA A 63 0.38 -0.98 5.76
CA ALA A 63 0.05 0.25 6.48
C ALA A 63 -0.09 -0.05 7.98
N GLU A 64 0.54 0.78 8.83
CA GLU A 64 0.34 0.70 10.27
C GLU A 64 -1.03 1.30 10.59
N SER A 65 -1.93 0.50 11.19
CA SER A 65 -3.22 0.99 11.68
C SER A 65 -3.04 1.60 13.05
N ILE A 66 -3.56 2.81 13.27
CA ILE A 66 -3.71 3.40 14.60
C ILE A 66 -4.66 2.50 15.42
N GLY A 67 -4.12 1.61 16.26
CA GLY A 67 -4.88 0.89 17.29
C GLY A 67 -5.19 -0.60 17.08
N GLN A 68 -4.39 -1.39 16.35
CA GLN A 68 -4.62 -2.84 16.27
C GLN A 68 -3.67 -3.63 17.18
N GLU A 69 -4.22 -4.08 18.32
CA GLU A 69 -3.68 -5.18 19.12
C GLU A 69 -3.47 -6.43 18.25
N PRO A 70 -2.39 -7.21 18.48
CA PRO A 70 -2.02 -8.34 17.64
C PRO A 70 -2.88 -9.56 17.92
N VAL A 71 -4.14 -9.61 17.47
CA VAL A 71 -4.96 -10.84 17.62
C VAL A 71 -5.85 -11.08 16.40
N LEU A 72 -5.33 -11.83 15.43
CA LEU A 72 -6.13 -12.79 14.67
C LEU A 72 -5.48 -14.18 14.84
N THR A 73 -5.51 -14.71 16.06
CA THR A 73 -5.29 -16.14 16.27
C THR A 73 -6.53 -16.89 15.81
N SER A 74 -6.33 -17.68 14.76
CA SER A 74 -7.15 -18.79 14.30
C SER A 74 -7.89 -19.50 15.43
N LYS A 75 -9.20 -19.30 15.54
CA LYS A 75 -10.21 -20.25 16.05
C LYS A 75 -11.52 -19.50 16.24
N MET A 76 -12.49 -19.70 15.36
CA MET A 76 -13.92 -19.91 15.67
C MET A 76 -14.65 -20.18 14.34
N LEU A 77 -14.58 -21.43 13.86
CA LEU A 77 -15.65 -21.97 13.00
C LEU A 77 -16.60 -22.73 13.93
N PRO A 78 -17.89 -22.40 13.98
CA PRO A 78 -18.88 -23.21 14.71
C PRO A 78 -18.99 -24.61 14.09
N ARG A 79 -19.25 -25.62 14.91
CA ARG A 79 -19.63 -26.96 14.46
C ARG A 79 -21.05 -26.96 13.92
#